data_AF-A0A0C1QMA2-F1
#
_entry.id   AF-A0A0C1QMA2-F1
#
_cell.length_a   1.000
_cell.length_b   1.000
_cell.length_c   1.000
_cell.angle_alpha   90.00
_cell.angle_beta   90.00
_cell.angle_gamma   90.00
#
_symmetry.space_group_name_H-M   'P 1'
#
loop_
_entity.id
_entity.type
_entity.pdbx_description
1 polymer ?
#
loop_
_entity_poly.entity_id
_entity_poly.type
_entity_poly.pdbx_seq_one_letter_code
_entity_poly.pdbx_strand_id
1 'polypeptide(L)' 'MKLIKYKALGVNSSGHKELLGLWISQNEGAKFWLSVLTELKNRGVEEDIYSLC' A
#
# COMPACT_ATOMS: atom_id res chain seq x y z
N MET A 1 6.82 23.11 0.81
CA MET A 1 6.84 21.76 0.20
C MET A 1 6.15 20.80 1.16
N LYS A 2 4.98 20.25 0.82
CA LYS A 2 4.25 19.31 1.69
C LYS A 2 4.49 17.89 1.20
N LEU A 3 4.90 17.00 2.10
CA LEU A 3 5.04 15.56 1.83
C LEU A 3 3.83 14.84 2.41
N ILE A 4 3.37 13.82 1.67
CA ILE A 4 2.22 12.99 2.03
C ILE A 4 2.75 11.59 2.35
N LYS A 5 2.23 11.02 3.45
CA LYS A 5 2.69 9.74 3.99
C LYS A 5 1.56 8.73 3.90
N TYR A 6 1.81 7.61 3.25
CA TYR A 6 0.87 6.49 3.14
C TYR A 6 1.42 5.29 3.87
N LYS A 7 0.52 4.53 4.49
CA LYS A 7 0.84 3.28 5.17
C LYS A 7 -0.18 2.23 4.72
N ALA A 8 0.30 1.07 4.29
CA ALA A 8 -0.54 -0.09 4.04
C ALA A 8 -0.39 -1.06 5.21
N LEU A 9 -1.52 -1.45 5.79
CA LEU A 9 -1.61 -2.50 6.80
C LEU A 9 -2.35 -3.68 6.19
N GLY A 10 -1.79 -4.87 6.38
CA GLY A 10 -2.39 -6.13 5.97
C GLY A 10 -2.79 -6.93 7.20
N VAL A 11 -3.63 -7.94 6.97
CA VAL A 11 -3.91 -9.00 7.94
C VAL A 11 -3.61 -10.31 7.24
N ASN A 12 -2.70 -11.11 7.80
CA ASN A 12 -2.39 -12.41 7.22
C ASN A 12 -3.48 -13.45 7.55
N SER A 13 -3.37 -14.63 6.95
CA SER A 13 -4.31 -15.74 7.15
C SER A 13 -4.45 -16.22 8.60
N SER A 14 -3.48 -15.90 9.46
CA SER A 14 -3.53 -16.18 10.90
C SER A 14 -4.21 -15.06 11.72
N GLY A 15 -4.71 -14.01 11.07
CA GLY A 15 -5.37 -12.87 11.71
C GLY A 15 -4.39 -11.83 12.30
N HIS A 16 -3.09 -11.96 12.02
CA HIS A 16 -2.10 -11.00 12.53
C HIS A 16 -1.99 -9.79 11.61
N LYS A 17 -2.05 -8.60 12.21
CA LYS A 17 -1.81 -7.33 11.52
C LYS A 17 -0.32 -7.19 11.20
N GLU A 18 -0.02 -6.82 9.96
CA GLU A 18 1.34 -6.58 9.51
C GLU A 18 1.46 -5.28 8.70
N LEU A 19 2.65 -4.69 8.74
CA LEU A 19 2.95 -3.51 7.94
C LEU A 19 3.37 -3.95 6.53
N LEU A 20 2.47 -3.76 5.57
CA LEU A 20 2.75 -4.07 4.18
C LEU A 20 3.66 -3.02 3.55
N GLY A 21 3.51 -1.74 3.86
CA GLY A 21 4.48 -0.75 3.37
C GLY A 21 4.27 0.67 3.88
N LEU A 22 5.28 1.50 3.62
CA LEU A 22 5.31 2.92 3.92
C LEU A 22 5.79 3.67 2.68
N TRP A 23 5.02 4.66 2.25
CA TRP A 23 5.39 5.48 1.10
C TRP A 23 5.33 6.95 1.45
N ILE A 24 6.27 7.70 0.91
CA ILE A 24 6.33 9.16 1.02
C ILE A 24 6.25 9.70 -0.40
N SER A 25 5.24 10.51 -0.69
CA SER A 25 5.05 11.10 -2.00
C SER A 25 4.79 12.60 -1.90
N GLN A 26 5.15 13.32 -2.96
CA GLN A 26 4.77 14.71 -3.17
C GLN A 26 3.43 14.85 -3.91
N ASN A 27 2.86 13.74 -4.42
CA ASN A 27 1.60 13.72 -5.17
C ASN A 27 0.75 12.47 -4.85
N GLU A 28 -0.57 12.61 -4.98
CA GLU A 28 -1.57 11.55 -4.68
C GLU A 28 -2.16 10.91 -5.95
N GLY A 29 -1.52 11.13 -7.10
CA GLY A 29 -2.09 10.81 -8.41
C GLY A 29 -2.10 9.31 -8.72
N ALA A 30 -2.85 8.93 -9.77
CA ALA A 30 -2.99 7.54 -10.20
C ALA A 30 -1.64 6.82 -10.47
N LYS A 31 -0.61 7.55 -10.93
CA LYS A 31 0.74 6.99 -11.14
C LYS A 31 1.40 6.52 -9.84
N PHE A 32 1.16 7.23 -8.73
CA PHE A 32 1.67 6.84 -7.42
C PHE A 32 1.00 5.53 -6.97
N TRP A 33 -0.34 5.48 -7.01
CA TRP A 33 -1.09 4.28 -6.62
C TRP A 33 -0.77 3.07 -7.50
N LEU A 34 -0.59 3.27 -8.80
CA LEU A 34 -0.14 2.20 -9.70
C LEU A 34 1.22 1.63 -9.29
N SER A 35 2.17 2.50 -8.89
CA SER A 35 3.47 2.07 -8.38
C SER A 35 3.33 1.27 -7.09
N VAL A 36 2.49 1.72 -6.15
CA VAL A 36 2.23 1.01 -4.88
C VAL A 36 1.64 -0.37 -5.13
N LEU A 37 0.62 -0.47 -5.98
CA LEU A 37 -0.03 -1.74 -6.31
C LEU A 37 0.92 -2.70 -7.04
N THR A 38 1.76 -2.19 -7.93
CA THR A 38 2.77 -3.00 -8.63
C THR A 38 3.80 -3.55 -7.65
N GLU A 39 4.26 -2.75 -6.68
CA GLU A 39 5.18 -3.19 -5.63
C GLU A 39 4.57 -4.29 -4.76
N LEU A 40 3.31 -4.11 -4.33
CA LEU A 40 2.59 -5.10 -3.53
C LEU A 40 2.40 -6.41 -4.30
N LYS A 41 2.02 -6.33 -5.59
CA LYS A 41 1.89 -7.49 -6.46
C LYS A 41 3.21 -8.25 -6.62
N ASN A 42 4.31 -7.53 -6.85
CA ASN A 42 5.65 -8.13 -6.97
C ASN A 42 6.12 -8.84 -5.70
N ARG A 43 5.51 -8.53 -4.55
CA ARG A 43 5.77 -9.19 -3.26
C ARG A 43 4.86 -10.38 -3.00
N GLY A 44 4.01 -10.75 -3.95
CA GLY A 44 3.06 -11.86 -3.79
C GLY A 44 1.81 -11.48 -3.00
N VAL A 45 1.48 -10.19 -2.88
CA VAL A 45 0.15 -9.77 -2.40
C VAL A 45 -0.80 -9.87 -3.58
N GLU A 46 -1.43 -11.04 -3.74
CA GLU A 46 -2.09 -11.39 -5.00
C GLU A 46 -3.54 -10.89 -5.11
N GLU A 47 -4.41 -11.00 -4.09
CA GLU A 47 -5.86 -10.97 -4.40
C GLU A 47 -6.76 -10.06 -3.54
N ASP A 48 -6.42 -9.68 -2.30
CA ASP A 48 -7.36 -8.98 -1.39
C ASP A 48 -6.83 -7.63 -0.86
N ILE A 49 -6.79 -6.60 -1.73
CA ILE A 49 -6.50 -5.22 -1.32
C ILE A 49 -7.81 -4.45 -1.16
N TYR A 50 -8.31 -4.34 0.06
CA TYR A 50 -9.45 -3.47 0.39
C TYR A 50 -8.94 -2.08 0.76
N SER A 51 -9.23 -1.08 -0.08
CA SER A 51 -8.98 0.33 0.25
C SER A 51 -10.11 0.86 1.15
N LEU A 52 -9.79 1.19 2.40
CA LEU A 52 -10.65 2.08 3.20
C LEU A 52 -10.27 3.52 2.87
N CYS A 53 -11.25 4.30 2.38
CA CYS A 53 -11.14 5.73 2.15
C CYS A 53 -11.16 6.51 3.47
#